data_AF-A0A7J7RM54-F1
#
_entry.id   AF-A0A7J7RM54-F1
#
_cell.length_a   1.000
_cell.length_b   1.000
_cell.length_c   1.000
_cell.angle_alpha   90.00
_cell.angle_beta   90.00
_cell.angle_gamma   90.00
#
_symmetry.space_group_name_H-M   'P 1'
#
loop_
_entity.id
_entity.type
_entity.pdbx_description
1 polymer ?
#
loop_
_entity_poly.entity_id
_entity_poly.type
_entity_poly.pdbx_seq_one_letter_code
_entity_poly.pdbx_strand_id
1 'polypeptide(L)'
;MGYSTHAAKQALHQASGNLDAALKILLSNPHMWWFNDSDPNINNHQESPSQENIDQLVYMGFDTGAAEAALRVFKGNVQLAAQTLAHNGGSLPPDLQLPVDESPSTPTTSLSDSAGTSGVSTDEDMETEAVNEILEDLPEHEEDYLDSTLEDEEIIIAEYLSYVENIKSATKKN
;
A
#
# COMPACT_ATOMS: atom_id res chain seq x y z
N MET A 1 22.77 -16.37 1.92
CA MET A 1 22.35 -16.09 0.52
C MET A 1 20.94 -15.52 0.41
N GLY A 2 20.15 -15.42 1.48
CA GLY A 2 18.89 -14.64 1.49
C GLY A 2 17.72 -15.27 0.73
N TYR A 3 17.87 -16.46 0.17
CA TYR A 3 16.82 -17.15 -0.58
C TYR A 3 15.93 -18.00 0.33
N SER A 4 14.64 -18.08 0.02
CA SER A 4 13.68 -18.91 0.77
C SER A 4 14.03 -20.40 0.68
N THR A 5 13.71 -21.14 1.75
CA THR A 5 13.99 -22.59 1.85
C THR A 5 13.28 -23.37 0.75
N HIS A 6 12.05 -22.98 0.41
CA HIS A 6 11.26 -23.58 -0.65
C HIS A 6 11.89 -23.34 -2.04
N ALA A 7 12.25 -22.09 -2.36
CA ALA A 7 12.88 -21.74 -3.63
C ALA A 7 14.22 -22.48 -3.81
N ALA A 8 15.05 -22.52 -2.76
CA ALA A 8 16.32 -23.24 -2.77
C ALA A 8 16.12 -24.75 -2.99
N LYS A 9 15.15 -25.36 -2.29
CA LYS A 9 14.84 -26.80 -2.42
C LYS A 9 14.37 -27.15 -3.83
N GLN A 10 13.49 -26.34 -4.41
CA GLN A 10 12.95 -26.57 -5.74
C GLN A 10 14.01 -26.33 -6.83
N ALA A 11 14.86 -25.31 -6.69
CA ALA A 11 16.00 -25.09 -7.59
C ALA A 11 17.01 -26.25 -7.53
N LEU A 12 17.29 -26.77 -6.34
CA LEU A 12 18.19 -27.90 -6.14
C LEU A 12 17.63 -29.21 -6.70
N HIS A 13 16.30 -29.41 -6.61
CA HIS A 13 15.62 -30.53 -7.22
C HIS A 13 15.70 -30.48 -8.75
N GLN A 14 15.50 -29.30 -9.36
CA GLN A 14 15.65 -29.11 -10.81
C GLN A 14 17.10 -29.25 -11.27
N ALA A 15 18.05 -28.83 -10.45
CA ALA A 15 19.47 -28.94 -10.72
C ALA A 15 20.06 -30.32 -10.37
N SER A 16 19.24 -31.31 -10.03
CA SER A 16 19.68 -32.68 -9.66
C SER A 16 20.77 -32.70 -8.57
N GLY A 17 20.70 -31.78 -7.60
CA GLY A 17 21.68 -31.68 -6.52
C GLY A 17 22.96 -30.90 -6.86
N ASN A 18 23.07 -30.30 -8.05
CA ASN A 18 24.18 -29.42 -8.40
C ASN A 18 23.92 -27.98 -7.92
N LEU A 19 24.76 -27.48 -7.01
CA LEU A 19 24.58 -26.19 -6.37
C LEU A 19 24.74 -25.00 -7.34
N ASP A 20 25.73 -25.03 -8.23
CA ASP A 20 25.97 -23.95 -9.21
C ASP A 20 24.82 -23.85 -10.22
N ALA A 21 24.31 -24.99 -10.68
CA ALA A 21 23.15 -25.03 -11.55
C ALA A 21 21.87 -24.58 -10.82
N ALA A 22 21.70 -24.93 -9.55
CA ALA A 22 20.59 -24.47 -8.72
C ALA A 22 20.61 -22.95 -8.54
N LEU A 23 21.77 -22.37 -8.24
CA LEU A 23 21.93 -20.92 -8.13
C LEU A 23 21.61 -20.21 -9.44
N LYS A 24 22.06 -20.76 -10.57
CA LYS A 24 21.74 -20.21 -11.89
C LYS A 24 20.24 -20.22 -12.17
N ILE A 25 19.54 -21.31 -11.82
CA ILE A 25 18.08 -21.43 -11.96
C ILE A 25 17.37 -20.40 -11.06
N LEU A 26 17.86 -20.23 -9.84
CA LEU A 26 17.28 -19.34 -8.85
C LEU A 26 17.46 -17.86 -9.22
N LEU A 27 18.61 -17.50 -9.81
CA LEU A 27 18.86 -16.17 -10.36
C LEU A 27 18.05 -15.90 -11.63
N SER A 28 17.80 -16.93 -12.46
CA SER A 28 16.98 -16.79 -13.66
C SER A 28 15.47 -16.65 -13.38
N ASN A 29 15.02 -17.02 -12.18
CA ASN A 29 13.61 -16.98 -11.79
C ASN A 29 13.38 -16.13 -10.53
N PRO A 30 13.47 -14.79 -10.64
CA PRO A 30 13.34 -13.90 -9.50
C PRO A 30 12.00 -13.99 -8.77
N HIS A 31 10.93 -14.35 -9.48
CA HIS A 31 9.59 -14.53 -8.91
C HIS A 31 9.52 -15.67 -7.88
N MET A 32 10.41 -16.65 -7.95
CA MET A 32 10.34 -17.87 -7.16
C MET A 32 10.64 -17.66 -5.67
N TRP A 33 11.46 -16.66 -5.34
CA TRP A 33 11.82 -16.30 -3.98
C TRP A 33 11.11 -15.04 -3.47
N TRP A 34 10.46 -14.26 -4.36
CA TRP A 34 9.68 -13.07 -3.98
C TRP A 34 8.29 -13.41 -3.42
N PHE A 35 7.63 -14.44 -3.96
CA PHE A 35 6.19 -14.67 -3.69
C PHE A 35 5.89 -15.83 -2.73
N ASN A 36 6.89 -16.51 -2.15
CA ASN A 36 6.68 -17.83 -1.55
C ASN A 36 7.08 -17.95 -0.07
N ASP A 37 7.01 -16.85 0.68
CA ASP A 37 7.14 -16.88 2.16
C ASP A 37 5.80 -17.22 2.87
N SER A 38 4.77 -17.59 2.10
CA SER A 38 3.56 -18.19 2.67
C SER A 38 3.84 -19.65 3.00
N ASP A 39 4.19 -19.88 4.26
CA ASP A 39 4.33 -21.20 4.88
C ASP A 39 3.09 -22.10 4.55
N PRO A 40 3.24 -23.32 4.01
CA PRO A 40 2.11 -24.17 3.65
C PRO A 40 1.58 -25.02 4.83
N ASN A 41 1.99 -24.72 6.06
CA ASN A 41 1.43 -25.29 7.28
C ASN A 41 1.22 -24.08 8.21
N ILE A 42 0.00 -23.59 8.40
CA ILE A 42 -0.88 -24.06 9.48
C ILE A 42 -2.31 -23.58 9.16
N ASN A 43 -3.22 -24.55 9.06
CA ASN A 43 -4.68 -24.42 9.25
C ASN A 43 -5.57 -23.90 8.10
N ASN A 44 -6.46 -24.81 7.68
CA ASN A 44 -7.78 -24.54 7.14
C ASN A 44 -8.59 -23.61 8.04
N HIS A 45 -8.35 -22.32 7.98
CA HIS A 45 -9.38 -21.34 8.22
C HIS A 45 -9.50 -20.50 6.97
N GLN A 46 -10.74 -20.33 6.57
CA GLN A 46 -11.22 -19.20 5.80
C GLN A 46 -10.73 -17.95 6.55
N GLU A 47 -9.48 -17.52 6.28
CA GLU A 47 -8.81 -16.44 6.99
C GLU A 47 -9.56 -15.16 6.62
N SER A 48 -10.54 -14.86 7.46
CA SER A 48 -11.04 -13.51 7.63
C SER A 48 -9.84 -12.58 7.66
N PRO A 49 -9.85 -11.50 6.86
CA PRO A 49 -8.76 -10.54 6.87
C PRO A 49 -8.42 -10.14 8.31
N SER A 50 -7.15 -10.21 8.68
CA SER A 50 -6.74 -9.77 10.01
C SER A 50 -7.13 -8.30 10.18
N GLN A 51 -7.65 -7.95 11.35
CA GLN A 51 -8.09 -6.58 11.63
C GLN A 51 -6.97 -5.56 11.35
N GLU A 52 -5.73 -5.92 11.67
CA GLU A 52 -4.53 -5.13 11.37
C GLU A 52 -4.37 -4.81 9.87
N ASN A 53 -4.65 -5.76 8.98
CA ASN A 53 -4.54 -5.56 7.54
C ASN A 53 -5.64 -4.63 7.02
N ILE A 54 -6.83 -4.71 7.62
CA ILE A 54 -7.95 -3.80 7.32
C ILE A 54 -7.60 -2.40 7.80
N ASP A 55 -7.12 -2.26 9.04
CA ASP A 55 -6.74 -0.99 9.64
C ASP A 55 -5.61 -0.29 8.84
N GLN A 56 -4.65 -1.06 8.29
CA GLN A 56 -3.63 -0.52 7.40
C GLN A 56 -4.21 0.07 6.10
N LEU A 57 -5.19 -0.60 5.48
CA LEU A 57 -5.86 -0.08 4.28
C LEU A 57 -6.73 1.14 4.61
N VAL A 58 -7.39 1.13 5.77
CA VAL A 58 -8.18 2.27 6.26
C VAL A 58 -7.29 3.47 6.56
N TYR A 59 -6.12 3.25 7.16
CA TYR A 59 -5.11 4.28 7.39
C TYR A 59 -4.60 4.89 6.08
N MET A 60 -4.52 4.11 5.00
CA MET A 60 -4.22 4.61 3.65
C MET A 60 -5.40 5.36 2.98
N GLY A 61 -6.54 5.48 3.64
CA GLY A 61 -7.71 6.22 3.17
C GLY A 61 -8.72 5.38 2.38
N PHE A 62 -8.61 4.04 2.40
CA PHE A 62 -9.60 3.17 1.77
C PHE A 62 -10.78 2.88 2.70
N ASP A 63 -11.98 2.73 2.14
CA ASP A 63 -13.17 2.39 2.92
C ASP A 63 -13.03 0.99 3.55
N THR A 64 -13.53 0.84 4.79
CA THR A 64 -13.50 -0.43 5.53
C THR A 64 -14.10 -1.60 4.76
N GLY A 65 -15.23 -1.40 4.09
CA GLY A 65 -15.90 -2.44 3.30
C GLY A 65 -15.14 -2.79 2.03
N ALA A 66 -14.54 -1.79 1.37
CA ALA A 66 -13.68 -2.01 0.21
C ALA A 66 -12.37 -2.71 0.58
N ALA A 67 -11.77 -2.34 1.71
CA ALA A 67 -10.56 -2.97 2.25
C ALA A 67 -10.79 -4.43 2.60
N GLU A 68 -11.88 -4.74 3.31
CA GLU A 68 -12.23 -6.11 3.70
C GLU A 68 -12.46 -6.98 2.46
N ALA A 69 -13.24 -6.49 1.50
CA ALA A 69 -13.52 -7.20 0.26
C ALA A 69 -12.22 -7.44 -0.54
N ALA A 70 -11.29 -6.48 -0.56
CA ALA A 70 -10.05 -6.58 -1.31
C ALA A 70 -9.12 -7.62 -0.67
N LEU A 71 -8.95 -7.56 0.65
CA LEU A 71 -8.17 -8.54 1.38
C LEU A 71 -8.75 -9.94 1.28
N ARG A 72 -10.09 -10.07 1.22
CA ARG A 72 -10.74 -11.37 1.01
C ARG A 72 -10.43 -11.95 -0.37
N VAL A 73 -10.38 -11.11 -1.40
CA VAL A 73 -9.99 -11.50 -2.77
C VAL A 73 -8.51 -11.85 -2.85
N PHE A 74 -7.65 -11.03 -2.23
CA PHE A 74 -6.19 -11.18 -2.29
C PHE A 74 -5.60 -11.98 -1.14
N LYS A 75 -6.44 -12.72 -0.39
CA LYS A 75 -6.07 -13.62 0.70
C LYS A 75 -5.13 -12.95 1.73
N GLY A 76 -5.51 -11.78 2.20
CA GLY A 76 -4.75 -11.03 3.21
C GLY A 76 -3.51 -10.29 2.68
N ASN A 77 -3.26 -10.29 1.36
CA ASN A 77 -2.15 -9.52 0.80
C ASN A 77 -2.51 -8.02 0.72
N VAL A 78 -2.10 -7.27 1.75
CA VAL A 78 -2.34 -5.82 1.89
C VAL A 78 -1.80 -5.05 0.69
N GLN A 79 -0.61 -5.39 0.21
CA GLN A 79 0.06 -4.64 -0.83
C GLN A 79 -0.66 -4.76 -2.18
N LEU A 80 -1.10 -5.97 -2.54
CA LEU A 80 -1.86 -6.21 -3.76
C LEU A 80 -3.28 -5.63 -3.68
N ALA A 81 -3.89 -5.71 -2.49
CA ALA A 81 -5.18 -5.09 -2.21
C ALA A 81 -5.13 -3.56 -2.35
N ALA A 82 -4.15 -2.91 -1.71
CA ALA A 82 -3.93 -1.48 -1.77
C ALA A 82 -3.65 -1.00 -3.20
N GLN A 83 -2.79 -1.72 -3.94
CA GLN A 83 -2.49 -1.40 -5.33
C GLN A 83 -3.75 -1.45 -6.21
N THR A 84 -4.56 -2.48 -6.02
CA THR A 84 -5.81 -2.66 -6.79
C THR A 84 -6.84 -1.60 -6.42
N LEU A 85 -7.00 -1.29 -5.14
CA LEU A 85 -7.90 -0.25 -4.66
C LEU A 85 -7.46 1.13 -5.17
N ALA A 86 -6.17 1.47 -5.06
CA ALA A 86 -5.63 2.73 -5.58
C ALA A 86 -5.88 2.89 -7.08
N HIS A 87 -5.62 1.84 -7.86
CA HIS A 87 -5.81 1.86 -9.31
C HIS A 87 -7.29 2.02 -9.73
N ASN A 88 -8.23 1.57 -8.90
CA ASN A 88 -9.66 1.60 -9.19
C ASN A 88 -10.42 2.66 -8.36
N GLY A 89 -9.72 3.67 -7.84
CA GLY A 89 -10.35 4.79 -7.13
C GLY A 89 -11.01 4.41 -5.81
N GLY A 90 -10.44 3.43 -5.10
CA GLY A 90 -10.92 2.95 -3.79
C GLY A 90 -12.06 1.92 -3.86
N SER A 91 -12.42 1.44 -5.06
CA SER A 91 -13.47 0.43 -5.25
C SER A 91 -12.90 -0.83 -5.89
N LEU A 92 -13.40 -2.00 -5.51
CA LEU A 92 -13.03 -3.24 -6.19
C LEU A 92 -13.80 -3.39 -7.50
N PRO A 93 -13.14 -3.84 -8.58
CA PRO A 93 -13.82 -4.13 -9.83
C PRO A 93 -14.88 -5.22 -9.62
N PRO A 94 -16.07 -5.09 -10.25
CA PRO A 94 -17.20 -6.01 -10.05
C PRO A 94 -16.88 -7.45 -10.47
N ASP A 95 -15.90 -7.68 -11.34
CA ASP A 95 -15.45 -9.02 -11.76
C ASP A 95 -14.77 -9.83 -10.64
N LEU A 96 -14.28 -9.18 -9.58
CA LEU A 96 -13.64 -9.83 -8.41
C LEU A 96 -14.55 -9.89 -7.19
N GLN A 97 -15.73 -9.27 -7.24
CA GLN A 97 -16.75 -9.43 -6.22
C GLN A 97 -17.36 -10.82 -6.40
N LEU A 98 -16.92 -11.79 -5.60
CA LEU A 98 -17.60 -13.08 -5.52
C LEU A 98 -19.09 -12.83 -5.26
N PRO A 99 -20.01 -13.40 -6.05
CA PRO A 99 -21.43 -13.15 -5.88
C PRO A 99 -21.85 -13.69 -4.51
N VAL A 100 -22.10 -12.78 -3.57
CA VAL A 100 -23.06 -13.05 -2.51
C VAL A 100 -24.41 -13.01 -3.19
N ASP A 101 -25.12 -14.13 -3.15
CA ASP A 101 -26.50 -14.30 -3.60
C ASP A 101 -27.34 -13.04 -3.33
N GLU A 102 -27.81 -12.42 -4.41
CA GLU A 102 -28.96 -11.54 -4.36
C GLU A 102 -30.20 -12.38 -3.98
N SER A 103 -30.88 -11.98 -2.90
CA SER A 103 -32.33 -12.08 -2.87
C SER A 103 -32.93 -10.80 -2.31
N PRO A 104 -33.88 -10.18 -3.03
CA PRO A 104 -34.36 -8.83 -2.74
C PRO A 104 -35.61 -8.87 -1.84
N SER A 105 -35.75 -7.88 -0.94
CA SER A 105 -37.06 -7.26 -0.61
C SER A 105 -36.88 -5.98 0.22
N THR A 106 -37.73 -5.02 -0.11
CA THR A 106 -37.81 -3.60 0.23
C THR A 106 -38.35 -3.33 1.67
N PRO A 107 -38.87 -2.12 2.02
CA PRO A 107 -38.16 -1.00 2.67
C PRO A 107 -38.74 -0.59 4.04
N THR A 108 -38.05 0.33 4.73
CA THR A 108 -38.52 1.24 5.81
C THR A 108 -39.13 0.63 7.10
N THR A 109 -38.55 0.96 8.25
CA THR A 109 -39.10 1.92 9.25
C THR A 109 -38.48 1.69 10.64
N SER A 110 -38.35 2.80 11.37
CA SER A 110 -38.40 2.92 12.83
C SER A 110 -37.08 2.95 13.61
N LEU A 111 -36.84 4.16 14.15
CA LEU A 111 -36.23 4.44 15.45
C LEU A 111 -36.45 3.31 16.48
N SER A 112 -35.43 2.98 17.28
CA SER A 112 -35.34 3.42 18.68
C SER A 112 -34.18 2.76 19.45
N ASP A 113 -33.50 3.61 20.22
CA ASP A 113 -32.99 3.42 21.59
C ASP A 113 -31.88 2.40 21.94
N SER A 114 -30.75 3.01 22.36
CA SER A 114 -30.06 2.81 23.66
C SER A 114 -29.32 1.47 23.89
N ALA A 115 -28.11 1.40 24.44
CA ALA A 115 -27.34 2.32 25.27
C ALA A 115 -25.85 1.93 25.27
N GLY A 116 -24.97 2.89 25.53
CA GLY A 116 -23.84 2.64 26.43
C GLY A 116 -22.42 2.90 25.91
N THR A 117 -22.03 4.18 25.78
CA THR A 117 -20.87 4.68 26.54
C THR A 117 -21.15 6.12 26.99
N SER A 118 -21.61 6.28 28.22
CA SER A 118 -21.41 7.50 29.00
C SER A 118 -19.90 7.77 29.10
N GLY A 119 -19.33 8.97 29.07
CA GLY A 119 -19.83 10.33 29.22
C GLY A 119 -18.82 11.15 30.07
N VAL A 120 -18.82 12.47 29.89
CA VAL A 120 -18.24 13.53 30.76
C VAL A 120 -16.75 13.86 30.47
N SER A 121 -16.40 14.84 29.63
CA SER A 121 -16.59 16.31 29.75
C SER A 121 -15.74 16.95 30.86
N THR A 122 -14.45 17.11 30.56
CA THR A 122 -13.49 18.14 31.07
C THR A 122 -12.13 18.03 30.37
N ASP A 123 -11.90 17.01 29.56
CA ASP A 123 -10.60 16.71 28.94
C ASP A 123 -10.52 17.11 27.45
N GLU A 124 -11.62 17.53 26.83
CA GLU A 124 -11.64 17.98 25.42
C GLU A 124 -10.73 19.20 25.22
N ASP A 125 -10.70 20.12 26.19
CA ASP A 125 -9.80 21.28 26.18
C ASP A 125 -8.33 20.85 26.35
N MET A 126 -8.06 19.79 27.10
CA MET A 126 -6.70 19.26 27.32
C MET A 126 -6.20 18.46 26.11
N GLU A 127 -7.08 17.70 25.47
CA GLU A 127 -6.79 16.96 24.23
C GLU A 127 -6.53 17.92 23.07
N THR A 128 -7.33 18.98 22.94
CA THR A 128 -7.12 20.00 21.90
C THR A 128 -5.86 20.83 22.13
N GLU A 129 -5.51 21.13 23.38
CA GLU A 129 -4.23 21.78 23.72
C GLU A 129 -3.04 20.88 23.36
N ALA A 130 -3.13 19.57 23.63
CA ALA A 130 -2.09 18.60 23.26
C ALA A 130 -1.94 18.45 21.73
N VAL A 131 -3.05 18.44 20.98
CA VAL A 131 -3.01 18.40 19.50
C VAL A 131 -2.42 19.71 18.96
N ASN A 132 -2.74 20.84 19.58
CA ASN A 132 -2.22 22.14 19.15
C ASN A 132 -0.71 22.27 19.44
N GLU A 133 -0.22 21.75 20.58
CA GLU A 133 1.22 21.65 20.87
C GLU A 133 1.97 20.86 19.78
N ILE A 134 1.39 19.75 19.30
CA ILE A 134 2.00 18.93 18.24
C ILE A 134 1.94 19.64 16.87
N LEU A 135 0.88 20.40 16.60
CA LEU A 135 0.74 21.18 15.37
C LEU A 135 1.73 22.33 15.28
N GLU A 136 2.12 22.94 16.41
CA GLU A 136 3.13 24.01 16.45
C GLU A 136 4.53 23.52 16.04
N ASP A 137 4.83 22.24 16.30
CA ASP A 137 6.08 21.60 15.91
C ASP A 137 6.06 21.06 14.46
N LEU A 138 4.90 21.04 13.78
CA LEU A 138 4.76 20.61 12.39
C LEU A 138 4.80 21.83 11.46
N PRO A 139 5.61 21.85 10.39
CA PRO A 139 5.62 22.95 9.44
C PRO A 139 4.27 23.09 8.71
N GLU A 140 3.86 24.34 8.49
CA GLU A 140 2.57 24.72 7.90
C GLU A 140 2.53 24.47 6.39
N HIS A 141 3.68 24.52 5.73
CA HIS A 141 3.79 24.40 4.27
C HIS A 141 4.64 23.19 3.86
N GLU A 142 4.16 22.44 2.86
CA GLU A 142 4.83 21.26 2.32
C GLU A 142 6.22 21.58 1.73
N GLU A 143 6.42 22.83 1.32
CA GLU A 143 7.66 23.35 0.76
C GLU A 143 8.73 23.60 1.84
N ASP A 144 8.36 23.71 3.12
CA ASP A 144 9.32 23.96 4.22
C ASP A 144 10.20 22.72 4.51
N TYR A 145 9.83 21.56 3.98
CA TYR A 145 10.66 20.34 4.01
C TYR A 145 11.70 20.30 2.88
N LEU A 146 11.59 21.18 1.89
CA LEU A 146 12.48 21.21 0.73
C LEU A 146 13.60 22.24 0.97
N ASP A 147 14.82 21.89 0.56
CA ASP A 147 15.98 22.81 0.61
C ASP A 147 15.82 24.00 -0.38
N SER A 148 14.83 23.97 -1.27
CA SER A 148 14.53 24.98 -2.29
C SER A 148 13.04 24.92 -2.65
N THR A 149 12.43 26.06 -2.98
CA THR A 149 11.03 26.08 -3.43
C THR A 149 10.91 25.63 -4.89
N LEU A 150 9.70 25.31 -5.32
CA LEU A 150 9.45 24.92 -6.72
C LEU A 150 9.78 26.06 -7.70
N GLU A 151 9.55 27.31 -7.31
CA GLU A 151 9.91 28.49 -8.11
C GLU A 151 11.44 28.61 -8.27
N ASP A 152 12.19 28.34 -7.21
CA ASP A 152 13.66 28.35 -7.27
C ASP A 152 14.19 27.26 -8.21
N GLU A 153 13.60 26.06 -8.16
CA GLU A 153 13.95 24.97 -9.07
C GLU A 153 13.64 25.33 -10.55
N GLU A 154 12.51 25.99 -10.81
CA GLU A 154 12.16 26.44 -12.17
C GLU A 154 13.25 27.36 -12.76
N ILE A 155 13.76 28.29 -11.95
CA ILE A 155 14.83 29.20 -12.36
C ILE A 155 16.11 28.42 -12.67
N ILE A 156 16.50 27.47 -11.82
CA ILE A 156 17.69 26.63 -12.00
C ILE A 156 17.59 25.80 -13.29
N ILE A 157 16.43 25.20 -13.55
CA ILE A 157 16.18 24.42 -14.76
C ILE A 157 16.27 25.30 -16.01
N ALA A 158 15.65 26.49 -15.98
CA ALA A 158 15.69 27.43 -17.11
C ALA A 158 17.13 27.87 -17.43
N GLU A 159 17.93 28.16 -16.40
CA GLU A 159 19.35 28.48 -16.56
C GLU A 159 20.13 27.30 -17.15
N TYR A 160 19.93 26.09 -16.61
CA TYR A 160 20.59 24.89 -17.10
C TYR A 160 20.25 24.60 -18.57
N LEU A 161 18.98 24.74 -18.96
CA LEU A 161 18.54 24.57 -20.34
C LEU A 161 19.20 25.57 -21.28
N SER A 162 19.34 26.83 -20.85
CA SER A 162 20.08 27.87 -21.60
C SER A 162 21.54 27.44 -21.83
N TYR A 163 22.23 26.94 -20.80
CA TYR A 163 23.60 26.43 -20.95
C TYR A 163 23.69 25.27 -21.94
N VAL A 164 22.79 24.29 -21.85
CA VAL A 164 22.77 23.13 -22.74
C VAL A 164 22.51 23.53 -24.19
N GLU A 165 21.56 24.44 -24.43
CA GLU A 165 21.26 24.93 -25.78
C GLU A 165 22.43 25.69 -26.39
N ASN A 166 23.14 26.49 -25.58
CA ASN A 166 24.31 27.23 -26.03
C ASN A 166 25.47 26.29 -26.42
N ILE A 167 25.69 25.22 -25.65
CA ILE A 167 26.69 24.18 -25.97
C ILE A 167 26.33 23.43 -27.26
N LYS A 168 25.05 23.07 -27.43
CA LYS A 168 24.55 22.42 -28.66
C LYS A 168 24.70 23.32 -29.88
N SER A 169 24.48 24.62 -29.71
CA SER A 169 24.67 25.61 -30.78
C SER A 169 26.15 25.80 -31.14
N ALA A 170 27.05 25.76 -30.16
CA ALA A 170 28.49 25.85 -30.37
C ALA A 170 29.07 24.62 -31.08
N THR A 171 28.57 23.42 -30.77
CA THR A 171 28.99 22.16 -31.41
C THR A 171 28.46 21.99 -32.83
N LYS A 172 27.29 22.55 -33.16
CA LYS A 172 26.73 22.53 -34.53
C LYS A 172 27.44 23.48 -35.52
N LYS A 173 28.20 24.45 -35.01
CA LYS A 173 28.90 25.47 -35.82
C LYS A 173 30.35 25.10 -36.20
N ASN A 174 30.87 23.99 -35.67
CA ASN A 174 32.17 23.40 -36.03
C ASN A 174 31.96 22.17 -36.92
#